data_AF-A0A329S8S6-F1
#
_entry.id   AF-A0A329S8S6-F1
#
_cell.length_a   1.000
_cell.length_b   1.000
_cell.length_c   1.000
_cell.angle_alpha   90.00
_cell.angle_beta   90.00
_cell.angle_gamma   90.00
#
_symmetry.space_group_name_H-M   'P 1'
#
loop_
_entity.id
_entity.type
_entity.pdbx_description
1 polymer ?
#
loop_
_entity_poly.entity_id
_entity_poly.type
_entity_poly.pdbx_seq_one_letter_code
_entity_poly.pdbx_strand_id
1 'polypeptide(L)'
;MRNTVYDFEAILKPTLVKHGDNTTFTNEHIPVSVSVADSLTEEVCCFVNDDPKALHTDIFKCIASVVVKIQRYNVDKCERLLREIIAVHGMTGMEIPGIELGIIYTISDVDNLIKRGRYGSFFDFHNSIGLGKQWSDYGKIKQQID
;
A
#
# COMPACT_ATOMS: atom_id res chain seq x y z
N MET A 1 12.64 -2.78 6.52
CA MET A 1 11.72 -1.65 6.24
C MET A 1 10.78 -1.51 7.42
N ARG A 2 10.13 -0.35 7.58
CA ARG A 2 8.99 -0.19 8.49
C ARG A 2 7.70 -0.62 7.79
N ASN A 3 6.73 -1.07 8.55
CA ASN A 3 5.49 -1.70 8.09
C ASN A 3 4.39 -1.53 9.15
N THR A 4 3.16 -1.80 8.71
CA THR A 4 1.99 -1.92 9.57
C THR A 4 1.46 -3.34 9.41
N VAL A 5 1.06 -3.95 10.52
CA VAL A 5 0.41 -5.26 10.57
C VAL A 5 -0.91 -5.12 11.31
N TYR A 6 -1.89 -5.94 10.95
CA TYR A 6 -3.18 -5.96 11.62
C TYR A 6 -3.74 -7.37 11.65
N ASP A 7 -4.55 -7.64 12.66
CA ASP A 7 -5.22 -8.91 12.84
C ASP A 7 -6.64 -8.72 13.36
N PHE A 8 -7.59 -9.49 12.81
CA PHE A 8 -9.01 -9.39 13.10
C PHE A 8 -9.48 -10.58 13.91
N GLU A 9 -10.24 -10.29 14.96
CA GLU A 9 -11.05 -11.30 15.62
C GLU A 9 -12.47 -11.22 15.09
N ALA A 10 -13.07 -12.39 14.85
CA ALA A 10 -14.40 -12.49 14.29
C ALA A 10 -15.24 -13.55 15.01
N ILE A 11 -16.53 -13.29 15.12
CA ILE A 11 -17.51 -14.28 15.50
C ILE A 11 -17.96 -15.03 14.24
N LEU A 12 -17.98 -16.36 14.33
CA LEU A 12 -18.49 -17.21 13.26
C LEU A 12 -19.98 -17.43 13.45
N LYS A 13 -20.76 -16.99 12.47
CA LYS A 13 -22.19 -17.25 12.41
C LYS A 13 -22.47 -18.33 11.36
N PRO A 14 -23.03 -19.49 11.73
CA PRO A 14 -23.34 -20.52 10.76
C PRO A 14 -24.18 -19.99 9.60
N THR A 15 -23.80 -20.35 8.38
CA THR A 15 -24.51 -20.03 7.16
C THR A 15 -24.53 -21.26 6.25
N LEU A 16 -25.48 -21.29 5.32
CA LEU A 16 -25.58 -22.34 4.29
C LEU A 16 -25.75 -21.71 2.91
N VAL A 17 -25.16 -20.52 2.74
CA VAL A 17 -25.22 -19.77 1.49
C VAL A 17 -24.45 -20.55 0.43
N LYS A 18 -25.16 -20.94 -0.63
CA LYS A 18 -24.55 -21.54 -1.82
C LYS A 18 -24.06 -20.45 -2.77
N HIS A 19 -22.89 -20.67 -3.34
CA HIS A 19 -22.35 -19.86 -4.41
C HIS A 19 -21.98 -20.75 -5.60
N GLY A 20 -22.79 -20.65 -6.66
CA GLY A 20 -22.79 -21.64 -7.73
C GLY A 20 -23.23 -23.02 -7.25
N ASP A 21 -22.91 -24.04 -8.04
CA ASP A 21 -23.40 -25.41 -7.81
C ASP A 21 -22.56 -26.18 -6.78
N ASN A 22 -21.28 -25.83 -6.64
CA ASN A 22 -20.29 -26.65 -5.91
C ASN A 22 -19.76 -26.02 -4.61
N THR A 23 -20.03 -24.74 -4.35
CA THR A 23 -19.49 -24.06 -3.15
C THR A 23 -20.61 -23.74 -2.17
N THR A 24 -20.46 -24.20 -0.93
CA THR A 24 -21.33 -23.82 0.18
C THR A 24 -20.49 -23.15 1.26
N PHE A 25 -20.80 -21.91 1.58
CA PHE A 25 -20.22 -21.23 2.73
C PHE A 25 -20.91 -21.74 3.98
N THR A 26 -20.12 -22.25 4.93
CA THR A 26 -20.62 -22.83 6.19
C THR A 26 -20.69 -21.82 7.32
N ASN A 27 -19.91 -20.73 7.26
CA ASN A 27 -19.93 -19.66 8.24
C ASN A 27 -19.78 -18.28 7.57
N GLU A 28 -20.45 -17.29 8.14
CA GLU A 28 -20.22 -15.87 7.95
C GLU A 28 -19.29 -15.37 9.07
N HIS A 29 -18.25 -14.62 8.70
CA HIS A 29 -17.29 -14.05 9.63
C HIS A 29 -17.70 -12.61 9.94
N ILE A 30 -18.09 -12.35 11.19
CA ILE A 30 -18.49 -11.02 11.65
C ILE A 30 -17.33 -10.45 12.47
N PRO A 31 -16.55 -9.50 11.94
CA PRO A 31 -15.42 -8.93 12.68
C PRO A 31 -15.93 -8.13 13.89
N VAL A 32 -15.31 -8.35 15.04
CA VAL A 32 -15.70 -7.71 16.32
C VAL A 32 -14.60 -6.84 16.89
N SER A 33 -13.35 -7.18 16.57
CA SER A 33 -12.20 -6.37 16.97
C SER A 33 -11.07 -6.48 15.97
N VAL A 34 -10.21 -5.47 15.98
CA VAL A 34 -8.97 -5.46 15.20
C VAL A 34 -7.86 -4.84 16.03
N SER A 35 -6.69 -5.47 15.96
CA SER A 35 -5.45 -4.91 16.50
C SER A 35 -4.57 -4.46 15.35
N VAL A 36 -4.01 -3.26 15.44
CA VAL A 36 -3.08 -2.69 14.46
C VAL A 36 -1.78 -2.39 15.19
N ALA A 37 -0.66 -2.92 14.69
CA ALA A 37 0.67 -2.58 15.16
C ALA A 37 1.47 -1.95 14.03
N ASP A 38 2.26 -0.93 14.35
CA ASP A 38 3.16 -0.32 13.39
C ASP A 38 4.59 -0.32 13.91
N SER A 39 5.54 -0.64 13.04
CA SER A 39 6.94 -0.73 13.46
C SER A 39 7.63 0.63 13.53
N LEU A 40 6.99 1.74 13.14
CA LEU A 40 7.61 3.07 13.20
C LEU A 40 7.47 3.68 14.61
N THR A 41 6.29 3.59 15.20
CA THR A 41 6.01 4.05 16.57
C THR A 41 6.17 2.94 17.60
N GLU A 42 6.09 1.67 17.16
CA GLU A 42 6.05 0.49 18.02
C GLU A 42 4.79 0.45 18.92
N GLU A 43 3.78 1.26 18.60
CA GLU A 43 2.49 1.27 19.27
C GLU A 43 1.54 0.23 18.70
N VAL A 44 0.59 -0.19 19.54
CA VAL A 44 -0.51 -1.08 19.18
C VAL A 44 -1.82 -0.37 19.46
N CYS A 45 -2.68 -0.25 18.46
CA CYS A 45 -4.05 0.23 18.59
C CYS A 45 -5.02 -0.94 18.53
N CYS A 46 -5.86 -1.10 19.55
CA CYS A 46 -6.90 -2.12 19.59
C CYS A 46 -8.28 -1.46 19.49
N PHE A 47 -9.08 -1.90 18.54
CA PHE A 47 -10.44 -1.42 18.32
C PHE A 47 -11.42 -2.56 18.54
N VAL A 48 -12.50 -2.30 19.27
CA VAL A 48 -13.61 -3.23 19.47
C VAL A 48 -14.88 -2.48 19.11
N ASN A 49 -15.67 -3.02 18.20
CA ASN A 49 -16.91 -2.38 17.77
C ASN A 49 -17.90 -3.40 17.24
N ASP A 50 -19.14 -3.35 17.76
CA ASP A 50 -20.22 -4.25 17.37
C ASP A 50 -20.78 -3.92 15.97
N ASP A 51 -20.51 -2.73 15.43
CA ASP A 51 -20.78 -2.38 14.03
C ASP A 51 -19.51 -2.58 13.17
N PRO A 52 -19.49 -3.59 12.26
CA PRO A 52 -18.37 -3.85 11.37
C PRO A 52 -17.97 -2.65 10.51
N LYS A 53 -18.90 -1.76 10.14
CA LYS A 53 -18.59 -0.58 9.32
C LYS A 53 -17.84 0.47 10.11
N ALA A 54 -18.24 0.69 11.37
CA ALA A 54 -17.53 1.57 12.27
C ALA A 54 -16.14 1.00 12.59
N LEU A 55 -16.02 -0.31 12.83
CA LEU A 55 -14.74 -0.99 13.02
C LEU A 55 -13.78 -0.76 11.85
N HIS A 56 -14.27 -0.94 10.62
CA HIS A 56 -13.49 -0.65 9.41
C HIS A 56 -13.10 0.83 9.29
N THR A 57 -13.96 1.75 9.71
CA THR A 57 -13.65 3.17 9.66
C THR A 57 -12.50 3.52 10.62
N ASP A 58 -12.49 2.93 11.81
CA ASP A 58 -11.47 3.19 12.83
C ASP A 58 -10.10 2.64 12.43
N ILE A 59 -10.05 1.41 11.90
CA ILE A 59 -8.81 0.83 11.37
C ILE A 59 -8.25 1.67 10.21
N PHE A 60 -9.09 2.10 9.26
CA PHE A 60 -8.61 2.91 8.13
C PHE A 60 -8.05 4.25 8.59
N LYS A 61 -8.67 4.90 9.58
CA LYS A 61 -8.14 6.14 10.18
C LYS A 61 -6.79 5.88 10.86
N CYS A 62 -6.69 4.82 11.65
CA CYS A 62 -5.45 4.42 12.31
C CYS A 62 -4.33 4.21 11.29
N ILE A 63 -4.53 3.35 10.29
CA ILE A 63 -3.55 3.06 9.24
C ILE A 63 -3.19 4.33 8.46
N ALA A 64 -4.17 5.14 8.06
CA ALA A 64 -3.92 6.37 7.31
C ALA A 64 -3.02 7.36 8.07
N SER A 65 -3.12 7.40 9.40
CA SER A 65 -2.32 8.28 10.25
C SER A 65 -0.82 7.90 10.33
N VAL A 66 -0.48 6.64 10.04
CA VAL A 66 0.89 6.10 10.14
C VAL A 66 1.50 5.76 8.78
N VAL A 67 0.71 5.34 7.79
CA VAL A 67 1.20 4.81 6.52
C VAL A 67 2.06 5.81 5.75
N VAL A 68 1.67 7.10 5.73
CA VAL A 68 2.45 8.15 5.05
C VAL A 68 3.81 8.35 5.72
N LYS A 69 3.85 8.28 7.06
CA LYS A 69 5.10 8.41 7.82
C LYS A 69 6.02 7.22 7.58
N ILE A 70 5.47 6.00 7.56
CA ILE A 70 6.21 4.78 7.25
C ILE A 70 6.75 4.82 5.81
N GLN A 71 5.92 5.22 4.85
CA GLN A 71 6.32 5.33 3.46
C GLN A 71 7.46 6.33 3.30
N ARG A 72 7.34 7.50 3.92
CA ARG A 72 8.41 8.51 3.92
C ARG A 72 9.69 7.97 4.53
N TYR A 73 9.62 7.40 5.73
CA TYR A 73 10.78 6.78 6.37
C TYR A 73 11.47 5.74 5.48
N ASN A 74 10.69 4.87 4.82
CA ASN A 74 11.24 3.84 3.95
C ASN A 74 11.88 4.42 2.69
N VAL A 75 11.26 5.42 2.06
CA VAL A 75 11.83 6.11 0.90
C VAL A 75 13.11 6.80 1.29
N ASP A 76 13.12 7.59 2.37
CA ASP A 76 14.30 8.32 2.84
C ASP A 76 15.45 7.35 3.17
N LYS A 77 15.13 6.24 3.88
CA LYS A 77 16.12 5.21 4.22
C LYS A 77 16.73 4.55 2.98
N CYS A 78 15.94 4.37 1.92
CA CYS A 78 16.35 3.71 0.70
C CYS A 78 16.74 4.68 -0.42
N GLU A 79 16.66 5.99 -0.22
CA GLU A 79 16.77 7.00 -1.28
C GLU A 79 18.06 6.82 -2.08
N ARG A 80 19.20 6.70 -1.40
CA ARG A 80 20.50 6.50 -2.09
C ARG A 80 20.47 5.31 -3.04
N LEU A 81 19.97 4.17 -2.57
CA LEU A 81 19.88 2.96 -3.38
C LEU A 81 18.89 3.13 -4.54
N LEU A 82 17.74 3.75 -4.29
CA LEU A 82 16.75 4.04 -5.34
C LEU A 82 17.34 4.93 -6.42
N ARG A 83 18.11 5.96 -6.05
CA ARG A 83 18.82 6.84 -6.99
C ARG A 83 19.88 6.09 -7.79
N GLU A 84 20.65 5.21 -7.16
CA GLU A 84 21.64 4.36 -7.85
C GLU A 84 20.96 3.43 -8.88
N ILE A 85 19.85 2.81 -8.51
CA ILE A 85 19.07 1.96 -9.42
C ILE A 85 18.58 2.76 -10.63
N ILE A 86 18.02 3.95 -10.39
CA ILE A 86 17.56 4.87 -11.46
C ILE A 86 18.74 5.33 -12.32
N ALA A 87 19.91 5.59 -11.74
CA ALA A 87 21.09 6.00 -12.50
C ALA A 87 21.59 4.91 -13.45
N VAL A 88 21.52 3.64 -13.04
CA VAL A 88 22.01 2.50 -13.84
C VAL A 88 20.98 2.06 -14.88
N HIS A 89 19.71 1.96 -14.51
CA HIS A 89 18.68 1.32 -15.34
C HIS A 89 17.71 2.31 -15.96
N GLY A 90 17.72 3.56 -15.48
CA GLY A 90 16.61 4.49 -15.69
C GLY A 90 15.31 3.98 -15.08
N MET A 91 14.26 4.80 -15.13
CA MET A 91 12.91 4.33 -14.81
C MET A 91 12.21 3.84 -16.07
N THR A 92 12.10 2.52 -16.21
CA THR A 92 11.35 1.86 -17.29
C THR A 92 10.02 1.33 -16.75
N GLY A 93 8.94 1.47 -17.53
CA GLY A 93 7.64 0.85 -17.21
C GLY A 93 6.84 1.46 -16.06
N MET A 94 7.23 2.62 -15.51
CA MET A 94 6.45 3.34 -14.50
C MET A 94 5.67 4.50 -15.13
N GLU A 95 4.36 4.58 -14.84
CA GLU A 95 3.53 5.71 -15.25
C GLU A 95 3.87 6.93 -14.38
N ILE A 96 4.58 7.92 -14.94
CA ILE A 96 4.69 9.24 -14.31
C ILE A 96 3.51 10.09 -14.80
N PRO A 97 2.64 10.62 -13.91
CA PRO A 97 1.49 11.42 -14.33
C PRO A 97 1.87 12.62 -15.19
N GLY A 98 1.23 12.73 -16.37
CA GLY A 98 1.41 13.84 -17.29
C GLY A 98 2.70 13.78 -18.12
N ILE A 99 3.15 12.57 -18.47
CA ILE A 99 4.35 12.29 -19.25
C ILE A 99 4.05 11.18 -20.28
N GLU A 100 4.68 11.26 -21.46
CA GLU A 100 4.55 10.25 -22.52
C GLU A 100 5.10 8.88 -22.09
N LEU A 101 4.29 7.83 -22.33
CA LEU A 101 4.67 6.44 -22.14
C LEU A 101 5.88 6.10 -23.03
N GLY A 102 6.89 5.43 -22.46
CA GLY A 102 8.07 4.95 -23.20
C GLY A 102 9.34 5.80 -23.04
N ILE A 103 9.28 6.91 -22.28
CA ILE A 103 10.47 7.68 -21.92
C ILE A 103 11.15 7.05 -20.71
N ILE A 104 12.46 6.75 -20.84
CA ILE A 104 13.30 6.32 -19.73
C ILE A 104 13.78 7.54 -18.96
N TYR A 105 13.38 7.67 -17.70
CA TYR A 105 13.83 8.79 -16.85
C TYR A 105 15.16 8.48 -16.20
N THR A 106 16.12 9.39 -16.37
CA THR A 106 17.40 9.34 -15.66
C THR A 106 17.30 10.06 -14.31
N ILE A 107 18.29 9.86 -13.45
CA ILE A 107 18.37 10.57 -12.17
C ILE A 107 18.45 12.10 -12.37
N SER A 108 19.11 12.55 -13.43
CA SER A 108 19.20 13.97 -13.80
C SER A 108 17.84 14.57 -14.13
N ASP A 109 16.96 13.80 -14.77
CA ASP A 109 15.60 14.24 -15.08
C ASP A 109 14.78 14.41 -13.80
N VAL A 110 14.88 13.45 -12.86
CA VAL A 110 14.23 13.53 -11.55
C VAL A 110 14.69 14.78 -10.79
N ASP A 111 16.01 15.00 -10.72
CA ASP A 111 16.56 16.19 -10.05
C ASP A 111 16.13 17.48 -10.73
N ASN A 112 16.01 17.51 -12.06
CA ASN A 112 15.51 18.66 -12.79
C ASN A 112 14.02 18.93 -12.49
N LEU A 113 13.19 17.89 -12.36
CA LEU A 113 11.79 18.04 -11.98
C LEU A 113 11.63 18.60 -10.56
N ILE A 114 12.49 18.16 -9.63
CA ILE A 114 12.53 18.70 -8.27
C ILE A 114 13.01 20.15 -8.27
N LYS A 115 14.12 20.46 -8.96
CA LYS A 115 14.67 21.82 -9.07
C LYS A 115 13.69 22.81 -9.72
N ARG A 116 12.90 22.36 -10.69
CA ARG A 116 11.85 23.17 -11.35
C ARG A 116 10.58 23.30 -10.50
N GLY A 117 10.52 22.68 -9.33
CA GLY A 117 9.40 22.77 -8.40
C GLY A 117 8.19 21.90 -8.77
N ARG A 118 8.31 20.96 -9.71
CA ARG A 118 7.22 20.01 -10.02
C ARG A 118 6.99 19.05 -8.84
N TYR A 119 8.05 18.72 -8.12
CA TYR A 119 8.02 17.94 -6.88
C TYR A 119 8.85 18.65 -5.81
N GLY A 120 8.38 18.66 -4.55
CA GLY A 120 9.09 19.31 -3.44
C GLY A 120 10.31 18.52 -2.95
N SER A 121 10.32 17.21 -3.17
CA SER A 121 11.36 16.29 -2.70
C SER A 121 11.39 15.01 -3.56
N PHE A 122 12.42 14.18 -3.35
CA PHE A 122 12.47 12.84 -3.93
C PHE A 122 11.31 11.97 -3.43
N PHE A 123 10.90 12.13 -2.17
CA PHE A 123 9.69 11.47 -1.66
C PHE A 123 8.44 11.87 -2.44
N ASP A 124 8.23 13.16 -2.71
CA ASP A 124 7.05 13.61 -3.45
C ASP A 124 7.04 13.08 -4.89
N PHE A 125 8.21 13.04 -5.52
CA PHE A 125 8.40 12.37 -6.81
C PHE A 125 8.05 10.88 -6.71
N HIS A 126 8.66 10.13 -5.80
CA HIS A 126 8.43 8.70 -5.62
C HIS A 126 6.95 8.39 -5.32
N ASN A 127 6.31 9.21 -4.48
CA ASN A 127 4.91 9.05 -4.13
C ASN A 127 3.97 9.32 -5.32
N SER A 128 4.39 10.16 -6.27
CA SER A 128 3.60 10.43 -7.49
C SER A 128 3.57 9.26 -8.48
N ILE A 129 4.59 8.39 -8.45
CA ILE A 129 4.75 7.28 -9.38
C ILE A 129 3.75 6.13 -9.09
N GLY A 130 3.36 5.97 -7.83
CA GLY A 130 2.36 4.99 -7.39
C GLY A 130 0.90 5.37 -7.67
N LEU A 131 0.66 6.53 -8.28
CA LEU A 131 -0.70 7.00 -8.66
C LEU A 131 -1.13 6.52 -10.06
N GLY A 132 -0.27 5.81 -10.79
CA GLY A 132 -0.67 5.01 -11.95
C GLY A 132 -1.63 3.90 -11.51
N LYS A 133 -2.59 3.52 -12.37
CA LYS A 133 -3.76 2.65 -12.07
C LYS A 133 -3.43 1.21 -11.61
N GLN A 134 -2.18 0.90 -11.34
CA GLN A 134 -1.69 -0.44 -11.10
C GLN A 134 -0.88 -0.47 -9.81
N TRP A 135 -1.58 -0.33 -8.67
CA TRP A 135 -1.10 -0.92 -7.43
C TRP A 135 -0.89 -2.40 -7.73
N SER A 136 0.36 -2.83 -7.60
CA SER A 136 0.85 -4.21 -7.66
C SER A 136 -0.17 -5.22 -8.17
N ASP A 137 0.12 -5.79 -9.33
CA ASP A 137 -0.57 -6.92 -9.94
C ASP A 137 -0.48 -8.21 -9.09
N TYR A 138 -0.77 -8.13 -7.78
CA TYR A 138 -0.84 -9.24 -6.85
C TYR A 138 -1.80 -10.31 -7.37
N GLY A 139 -2.84 -9.90 -8.12
CA GLY A 139 -3.70 -10.81 -8.87
C GLY A 139 -2.97 -11.58 -9.98
N LYS A 140 -2.07 -10.96 -10.74
CA LYS A 140 -1.28 -11.63 -11.78
C LYS A 140 -0.11 -12.44 -11.23
N ILE A 141 0.51 -12.03 -10.13
CA ILE A 141 1.53 -12.85 -9.44
C ILE A 141 0.90 -14.13 -8.90
N LYS A 142 -0.34 -14.07 -8.40
CA LYS A 142 -1.08 -15.27 -7.94
C LYS A 142 -1.44 -16.23 -9.08
N GLN A 143 -1.63 -15.73 -10.30
CA GLN A 143 -1.91 -16.55 -11.50
C GLN A 143 -0.67 -17.21 -12.13
N GLN A 144 0.53 -16.87 -11.68
CA GLN A 144 1.79 -17.48 -12.16
C GLN A 144 2.31 -18.57 -11.21
N ILE A 145 1.56 -18.90 -10.16
CA ILE A 145 1.88 -19.96 -9.17
C ILE A 145 0.99 -21.20 -9.38
N ASP A 146 0.26 -21.27 -10.51
CA ASP A 146 -0.42 -22.48 -10.99
C ASP A 146 0.39 -23.17 -12.09
#